data_AF-A0A2H5X1B9-F1
#
_entry.id   AF-A0A2H5X1B9-F1
#
_cell.length_a   1.000
_cell.length_b   1.000
_cell.length_c   1.000
_cell.angle_alpha   90.00
_cell.angle_beta   90.00
_cell.angle_gamma   90.00
#
_symmetry.space_group_name_H-M   'P 1'
#
loop_
_entity.id
_entity.type
_entity.pdbx_description
1 polymer ?
#
loop_
_entity_poly.entity_id
_entity_poly.type
_entity_poly.pdbx_seq_one_letter_code
_entity_poly.pdbx_strand_id
1 'polypeptide(L)'
;MRALYLYAGAADLYTESGEHALIDTLHTLWQDVFHRKAYVTGGLGARYEGEAFGLPYELPNLRAYAETCAAIAGFMWNWRMLQIEPDARYADWMEIALYNGILSGVSLDGTRYFYMNPLESRGGYERSAWFGCACCPPNIHRTLAALPGYLYSLSDETVYVHFYASSELRTQLPDGQAVQIQVQTDYPWSGEITLRPSAGRYRLALRIPAWASGAELRINGESVDVAPGSYAVVQREWQDGDTVELSLPMQIELIRANPRVEEDRSGGAIRRGPVVFCVEQVDAPDVNLMDLYLPQHIGGLQAVYEPSLLGGVVTIVGSALVDTVAREQQPLYVPASQYTPPRWREVNIRWIPYYAWANRGAGAMKVWLPLP
;
A
#
# COMPACT_ATOMS: atom_id res chain seq x y z
N MET A 1 -12.70 -12.88 1.41
CA MET A 1 -13.36 -12.06 0.36
C MET A 1 -14.87 -11.81 0.56
N ARG A 2 -15.74 -12.81 0.85
CA ARG A 2 -17.22 -12.66 0.88
C ARG A 2 -17.76 -11.42 1.61
N ALA A 3 -17.29 -11.18 2.84
CA ALA A 3 -17.73 -10.04 3.65
C ALA A 3 -17.49 -8.70 2.96
N LEU A 4 -16.34 -8.52 2.31
CA LEU A 4 -15.95 -7.27 1.65
C LEU A 4 -16.82 -6.97 0.43
N TYR A 5 -17.19 -8.00 -0.35
CA TYR A 5 -18.16 -7.82 -1.44
C TYR A 5 -19.58 -7.54 -0.93
N LEU A 6 -19.98 -8.13 0.20
CA LEU A 6 -21.25 -7.76 0.84
C LEU A 6 -21.24 -6.27 1.25
N TYR A 7 -20.13 -5.79 1.83
CA TYR A 7 -20.03 -4.38 2.25
C TYR A 7 -20.01 -3.42 1.05
N ALA A 8 -19.31 -3.78 -0.03
CA ALA A 8 -19.37 -3.02 -1.27
C ALA A 8 -20.80 -2.94 -1.84
N GLY A 9 -21.53 -4.06 -1.87
CA GLY A 9 -22.93 -4.09 -2.33
C GLY A 9 -23.89 -3.34 -1.41
N ALA A 10 -23.67 -3.37 -0.09
CA ALA A 10 -24.44 -2.58 0.86
C ALA A 10 -24.19 -1.07 0.70
N ALA A 11 -22.97 -0.67 0.33
CA ALA A 11 -22.67 0.72 -0.01
C ALA A 11 -23.39 1.16 -1.30
N ASP A 12 -23.42 0.30 -2.32
CA ASP A 12 -24.21 0.54 -3.53
C ASP A 12 -25.72 0.68 -3.18
N LEU A 13 -26.26 -0.18 -2.31
CA LEU A 13 -27.65 -0.09 -1.85
C LEU A 13 -27.94 1.19 -1.06
N TYR A 14 -27.00 1.67 -0.23
CA TYR A 14 -27.15 2.94 0.46
C TYR A 14 -27.27 4.11 -0.52
N THR A 15 -26.43 4.16 -1.56
CA THR A 15 -26.45 5.23 -2.57
C THR A 15 -27.81 5.35 -3.27
N GLU A 16 -28.48 4.21 -3.52
CA GLU A 16 -29.80 4.18 -4.18
C GLU A 16 -30.98 4.45 -3.22
N SER A 17 -30.85 4.05 -1.94
CA SER A 17 -31.96 4.06 -0.98
C SER A 17 -31.93 5.22 0.02
N GLY A 18 -30.75 5.76 0.31
CA GLY A 18 -30.52 6.71 1.40
C GLY A 18 -30.72 6.12 2.81
N GLU A 19 -30.78 4.79 2.97
CA GLU A 19 -31.05 4.17 4.28
C GLU A 19 -29.84 4.32 5.22
N HIS A 20 -29.92 5.26 6.17
CA HIS A 20 -28.83 5.58 7.09
C HIS A 20 -28.30 4.39 7.91
N ALA A 21 -29.14 3.41 8.23
CA ALA A 21 -28.70 2.21 8.96
C ALA A 21 -27.60 1.43 8.21
N LEU A 22 -27.59 1.48 6.87
CA LEU A 22 -26.56 0.86 6.05
C LEU A 22 -25.22 1.58 6.22
N ILE A 23 -25.19 2.91 6.04
CA ILE A 23 -23.93 3.66 6.10
C ILE A 23 -23.33 3.67 7.52
N ASP A 24 -24.16 3.79 8.57
CA ASP A 24 -23.70 3.71 9.96
C ASP A 24 -23.06 2.35 10.28
N THR A 25 -23.65 1.28 9.74
CA THR A 25 -23.11 -0.07 9.87
C THR A 25 -21.80 -0.21 9.09
N LEU A 26 -21.74 0.32 7.87
CA LEU A 26 -20.54 0.28 7.03
C LEU A 26 -19.38 1.05 7.66
N HIS A 27 -19.61 2.22 8.27
CA HIS A 27 -18.58 2.94 9.01
C HIS A 27 -18.04 2.11 10.18
N THR A 28 -18.94 1.48 10.94
CA THR A 28 -18.54 0.61 12.08
C THR A 28 -17.68 -0.56 11.61
N LEU A 29 -18.10 -1.23 10.54
CA LEU A 29 -17.36 -2.35 9.94
C LEU A 29 -16.02 -1.90 9.34
N TRP A 30 -16.00 -0.73 8.69
CA TRP A 30 -14.80 -0.16 8.09
C TRP A 30 -13.75 0.13 9.17
N GLN A 31 -14.17 0.75 10.28
CA GLN A 31 -13.31 0.97 11.44
C GLN A 31 -12.76 -0.33 12.00
N ASP A 32 -13.57 -1.38 12.14
CA ASP A 32 -13.09 -2.68 12.60
C ASP A 32 -12.04 -3.29 11.65
N VAL A 33 -12.33 -3.30 10.35
CA VAL A 33 -11.49 -3.94 9.35
C VAL A 33 -10.16 -3.21 9.20
N PHE A 34 -10.20 -1.92 8.89
CA PHE A 34 -9.00 -1.18 8.49
C PHE A 34 -8.16 -0.69 9.67
N HIS A 35 -8.70 -0.58 10.88
CA HIS A 35 -7.90 -0.19 12.05
C HIS A 35 -7.45 -1.37 12.92
N ARG A 36 -8.00 -2.58 12.71
CA ARG A 36 -7.71 -3.74 13.58
C ARG A 36 -7.41 -5.04 12.85
N LYS A 37 -7.70 -5.17 11.55
CA LYS A 37 -7.64 -6.46 10.84
C LYS A 37 -6.98 -6.39 9.46
N ALA A 38 -6.43 -5.24 9.07
CA ALA A 38 -5.68 -5.05 7.84
C ALA A 38 -4.18 -5.17 8.08
N TYR A 39 -3.50 -5.90 7.19
CA TYR A 39 -2.04 -5.94 7.17
C TYR A 39 -1.47 -4.61 6.66
N VAL A 40 -0.20 -4.32 6.96
CA VAL A 40 0.50 -3.12 6.46
C VAL A 40 0.53 -3.03 4.93
N THR A 41 0.39 -4.16 4.25
CA THR A 41 0.31 -4.28 2.78
C THR A 41 -1.09 -4.04 2.21
N GLY A 42 -2.09 -3.74 3.05
CA GLY A 42 -3.50 -3.69 2.64
C GLY A 42 -4.13 -5.07 2.41
N GLY A 43 -3.39 -6.15 2.67
CA GLY A 43 -3.92 -7.51 2.66
C GLY A 43 -4.98 -7.72 3.73
N LEU A 44 -5.97 -8.56 3.43
CA LEU A 44 -7.11 -8.84 4.31
C LEU A 44 -7.36 -10.35 4.43
N GLY A 45 -7.61 -10.80 5.67
CA GLY A 45 -7.80 -12.21 6.01
C GLY A 45 -6.55 -12.81 6.67
N ALA A 46 -6.64 -13.11 7.96
CA ALA A 46 -5.52 -13.60 8.76
C ALA A 46 -5.45 -15.14 8.82
N ARG A 47 -6.58 -15.82 8.55
CA ARG A 47 -6.73 -17.25 8.80
C ARG A 47 -6.88 -18.03 7.51
N TYR A 48 -6.12 -19.12 7.41
CA TYR A 48 -6.28 -20.11 6.36
C TYR A 48 -7.65 -20.81 6.45
N GLU A 49 -8.06 -21.17 7.67
CA GLU A 49 -9.36 -21.79 7.89
C GLU A 49 -10.49 -20.81 7.56
N GLY A 50 -11.30 -21.18 6.57
CA GLY A 50 -12.42 -20.37 6.09
C GLY A 50 -12.03 -19.13 5.29
N GLU A 51 -10.75 -18.92 4.97
CA GLU A 51 -10.26 -17.75 4.22
C GLU A 51 -10.75 -16.43 4.85
N ALA A 52 -10.56 -16.35 6.17
CA ALA A 52 -11.37 -15.51 7.04
C ALA A 52 -10.56 -14.41 7.74
N PHE A 53 -11.28 -13.40 8.21
CA PHE A 53 -10.75 -12.47 9.21
C PHE A 53 -10.43 -13.22 10.51
N GLY A 54 -9.34 -12.80 11.16
CA GLY A 54 -9.07 -13.16 12.54
C GLY A 54 -9.81 -12.27 13.54
N LEU A 55 -9.45 -12.42 14.81
CA LEU A 55 -9.80 -11.49 15.86
C LEU A 55 -9.15 -10.11 15.61
N PRO A 56 -9.66 -9.03 16.25
CA PRO A 56 -8.96 -7.75 16.23
C PRO A 56 -7.50 -7.91 16.67
N TYR A 57 -6.58 -7.35 15.88
CA TYR A 57 -5.12 -7.40 16.04
C TYR A 57 -4.47 -8.79 15.87
N GLU A 58 -5.20 -9.78 15.38
CA GLU A 58 -4.65 -11.07 14.96
C GLU A 58 -4.12 -10.96 13.52
N LEU A 59 -2.82 -10.69 13.37
CA LEU A 59 -2.15 -10.48 12.08
C LEU A 59 -0.82 -11.27 12.01
N PRO A 60 -0.85 -12.62 11.95
CA PRO A 60 0.38 -13.40 11.81
C PRO A 60 1.03 -13.17 10.44
N ASN A 61 2.37 -13.12 10.37
CA ASN A 61 3.07 -12.78 9.12
C ASN A 61 3.27 -13.99 8.19
N LEU A 62 3.83 -15.08 8.74
CA LEU A 62 4.13 -16.30 7.97
C LEU A 62 2.86 -17.04 7.51
N ARG A 63 1.80 -16.97 8.32
CA ARG A 63 0.52 -17.65 8.06
C ARG A 63 -0.57 -16.71 7.56
N ALA A 64 -0.23 -15.46 7.22
CA ALA A 64 -1.19 -14.52 6.64
C ALA A 64 -1.84 -15.15 5.42
N TYR A 65 -3.17 -15.24 5.43
CA TYR A 65 -3.90 -15.67 4.24
C TYR A 65 -3.85 -14.57 3.18
N ALA A 66 -4.22 -13.35 3.57
CA ALA A 66 -4.09 -12.12 2.79
C ALA A 66 -4.37 -12.34 1.30
N GLU A 67 -5.55 -12.90 1.01
CA GLU A 67 -5.90 -13.35 -0.33
C GLU A 67 -5.85 -12.18 -1.32
N THR A 68 -5.33 -12.39 -2.52
CA THR A 68 -5.34 -11.36 -3.56
C THR A 68 -6.76 -10.85 -3.85
N CYS A 69 -7.77 -11.75 -3.91
CA CYS A 69 -9.15 -11.33 -4.09
C CYS A 69 -9.72 -10.55 -2.90
N ALA A 70 -9.22 -10.77 -1.68
CA ALA A 70 -9.66 -10.01 -0.52
C ALA A 70 -9.07 -8.59 -0.55
N ALA A 71 -7.82 -8.42 -0.97
CA ALA A 71 -7.24 -7.08 -1.21
C ALA A 71 -8.04 -6.31 -2.28
N ILE A 72 -8.37 -6.97 -3.40
CA ILE A 72 -9.22 -6.39 -4.46
C ILE A 72 -10.62 -6.05 -3.93
N ALA A 73 -11.24 -6.93 -3.14
CA ALA A 73 -12.57 -6.66 -2.59
C ALA A 73 -12.56 -5.48 -1.60
N GLY A 74 -11.50 -5.35 -0.77
CA GLY A 74 -11.29 -4.20 0.10
C GLY A 74 -11.06 -2.90 -0.67
N PHE A 75 -10.33 -2.96 -1.78
CA PHE A 75 -10.18 -1.84 -2.72
C PHE A 75 -11.53 -1.42 -3.30
N MET A 76 -12.33 -2.39 -3.79
CA MET A 76 -13.67 -2.11 -4.34
C MET A 76 -14.63 -1.52 -3.31
N TRP A 77 -14.57 -1.97 -2.05
CA TRP A 77 -15.38 -1.42 -0.96
C TRP A 77 -14.98 0.02 -0.63
N ASN A 78 -13.68 0.29 -0.46
CA ASN A 78 -13.19 1.66 -0.25
C ASN A 78 -13.58 2.59 -1.40
N TRP A 79 -13.58 2.10 -2.65
CA TRP A 79 -14.05 2.90 -3.77
C TRP A 79 -15.51 3.37 -3.58
N ARG A 80 -16.42 2.48 -3.16
CA ARG A 80 -17.81 2.89 -2.89
C ARG A 80 -17.88 3.90 -1.75
N MET A 81 -17.16 3.64 -0.66
CA MET A 81 -17.12 4.58 0.48
C MET A 81 -16.61 5.95 0.04
N LEU A 82 -15.59 5.99 -0.83
CA LEU A 82 -15.04 7.22 -1.40
C LEU A 82 -16.04 7.97 -2.31
N GLN A 83 -16.90 7.25 -3.04
CA GLN A 83 -17.96 7.88 -3.85
C GLN A 83 -19.08 8.46 -2.98
N ILE A 84 -19.37 7.83 -1.84
CA ILE A 84 -20.37 8.30 -0.88
C ILE A 84 -19.85 9.52 -0.10
N GLU A 85 -18.60 9.43 0.35
CA GLU A 85 -17.91 10.41 1.17
C GLU A 85 -16.50 10.62 0.61
N PRO A 86 -16.17 11.79 0.00
CA PRO A 86 -14.87 12.05 -0.59
C PRO A 86 -13.81 12.32 0.50
N ASP A 87 -13.55 11.32 1.32
CA ASP A 87 -12.57 11.31 2.40
C ASP A 87 -11.32 10.56 1.95
N ALA A 88 -10.16 11.21 2.08
CA ALA A 88 -8.88 10.69 1.61
C ALA A 88 -8.52 9.34 2.25
N ARG A 89 -9.02 9.03 3.45
CA ARG A 89 -8.73 7.75 4.14
C ARG A 89 -9.11 6.53 3.32
N TYR A 90 -10.17 6.61 2.52
CA TYR A 90 -10.63 5.50 1.71
C TYR A 90 -9.67 5.27 0.54
N ALA A 91 -9.29 6.34 -0.15
CA ALA A 91 -8.30 6.30 -1.22
C ALA A 91 -6.89 5.92 -0.71
N ASP A 92 -6.51 6.29 0.52
CA ASP A 92 -5.24 5.88 1.14
C ASP A 92 -5.18 4.35 1.32
N TRP A 93 -6.27 3.71 1.76
CA TRP A 93 -6.32 2.26 1.84
C TRP A 93 -6.38 1.57 0.48
N MET A 94 -7.04 2.19 -0.50
CA MET A 94 -7.00 1.70 -1.88
C MET A 94 -5.57 1.76 -2.45
N GLU A 95 -4.84 2.85 -2.19
CA GLU A 95 -3.45 3.05 -2.60
C GLU A 95 -2.50 2.04 -1.95
N ILE A 96 -2.61 1.83 -0.64
CA ILE A 96 -1.83 0.81 0.08
C ILE A 96 -2.13 -0.59 -0.50
N ALA A 97 -3.40 -0.94 -0.70
CA ALA A 97 -3.75 -2.26 -1.26
C ALA A 97 -3.22 -2.41 -2.69
N LEU A 98 -3.38 -1.40 -3.54
CA LEU A 98 -2.95 -1.44 -4.95
C LEU A 98 -1.44 -1.66 -5.07
N TYR A 99 -0.62 -0.79 -4.47
CA TYR A 99 0.83 -0.84 -4.63
C TYR A 99 1.51 -1.98 -3.85
N ASN A 100 0.77 -2.72 -3.02
CA ASN A 100 1.31 -3.78 -2.19
C ASN A 100 0.53 -5.08 -2.37
N GLY A 101 -0.54 -5.32 -1.59
CA GLY A 101 -1.23 -6.62 -1.53
C GLY A 101 -1.95 -7.07 -2.81
N ILE A 102 -2.30 -6.16 -3.71
CA ILE A 102 -2.88 -6.51 -5.02
C ILE A 102 -1.77 -6.84 -6.02
N LEU A 103 -0.78 -5.94 -6.20
CA LEU A 103 0.31 -6.15 -7.15
C LEU A 103 1.23 -7.31 -6.75
N SER A 104 1.37 -7.63 -5.45
CA SER A 104 2.08 -8.84 -5.02
C SER A 104 1.45 -10.11 -5.59
N GLY A 105 0.15 -10.08 -5.86
CA GLY A 105 -0.64 -11.20 -6.38
C GLY A 105 -0.26 -11.66 -7.79
N VAL A 106 0.53 -10.91 -8.55
CA VAL A 106 0.93 -11.24 -9.92
C VAL A 106 2.43 -11.00 -10.15
N SER A 107 3.08 -11.85 -10.93
CA SER A 107 4.49 -11.65 -11.31
C SER A 107 4.64 -10.45 -12.24
N LEU A 108 5.85 -9.88 -12.31
CA LEU A 108 6.11 -8.68 -13.12
C LEU A 108 5.90 -8.91 -14.61
N ASP A 109 6.05 -10.15 -15.08
CA ASP A 109 5.76 -10.57 -16.46
C ASP A 109 4.28 -10.92 -16.69
N GLY A 110 3.44 -10.89 -15.66
CA GLY A 110 2.01 -11.17 -15.75
C GLY A 110 1.64 -12.65 -15.89
N THR A 111 2.58 -13.60 -15.74
CA THR A 111 2.34 -15.02 -16.07
C THR A 111 2.08 -15.94 -14.89
N ARG A 112 2.38 -15.50 -13.66
CA ARG A 112 2.23 -16.29 -12.43
C ARG A 112 1.57 -15.47 -11.35
N TYR A 113 0.89 -16.15 -10.43
CA TYR A 113 0.02 -15.53 -9.45
C TYR A 113 0.24 -16.10 -8.05
N PHE A 114 -0.03 -15.27 -7.05
CA PHE A 114 -0.27 -15.72 -5.68
C PHE A 114 -1.77 -15.78 -5.40
N TYR A 115 -2.15 -16.83 -4.67
CA TYR A 115 -3.44 -16.87 -3.99
C TYR A 115 -3.33 -16.15 -2.65
N MET A 116 -2.37 -16.56 -1.82
CA MET A 116 -2.07 -15.98 -0.52
C MET A 116 -0.85 -15.07 -0.61
N ASN A 117 -0.85 -13.96 0.11
CA ASN A 117 0.23 -12.97 0.09
C ASN A 117 0.85 -12.83 1.49
N PRO A 118 1.73 -13.75 1.90
CA PRO A 118 2.33 -13.70 3.24
C PRO A 118 3.29 -12.52 3.42
N LEU A 119 3.53 -12.13 4.67
CA LEU A 119 4.48 -11.07 5.03
C LEU A 119 5.82 -11.65 5.55
N GLU A 120 5.90 -12.97 5.71
CA GLU A 120 7.12 -13.73 5.93
C GLU A 120 7.09 -15.01 5.08
N SER A 121 8.23 -15.38 4.51
CA SER A 121 8.46 -16.66 3.86
C SER A 121 9.76 -17.26 4.40
N ARG A 122 9.76 -18.57 4.68
CA ARG A 122 10.97 -19.34 5.03
C ARG A 122 11.57 -20.08 3.83
N GLY A 123 11.16 -19.72 2.62
CA GLY A 123 11.51 -20.40 1.37
C GLY A 123 10.45 -21.43 0.93
N GLY A 124 10.50 -21.81 -0.34
CA GLY A 124 9.60 -22.82 -0.92
C GLY A 124 8.19 -22.33 -1.25
N TYR A 125 7.93 -21.02 -1.16
CA TYR A 125 6.68 -20.40 -1.60
C TYR A 125 6.95 -19.46 -2.78
N GLU A 126 6.31 -19.73 -3.92
CA GLU A 126 6.45 -18.95 -5.15
C GLU A 126 5.12 -18.86 -5.90
N ARG A 127 5.04 -17.90 -6.82
CA ARG A 127 3.85 -17.72 -7.66
C ARG A 127 3.67 -18.91 -8.60
N SER A 128 2.42 -19.31 -8.81
CA SER A 128 2.03 -20.40 -9.71
C SER A 128 1.33 -19.88 -10.95
N ALA A 129 1.48 -20.55 -12.09
CA ALA A 129 0.80 -20.13 -13.33
C ALA A 129 -0.73 -20.20 -13.20
N TRP A 130 -1.26 -21.15 -12.43
CA TRP A 130 -2.70 -21.35 -12.23
C TRP A 130 -3.00 -22.13 -10.95
N PHE A 131 -4.27 -22.19 -10.56
CA PHE A 131 -4.77 -22.93 -9.39
C PHE A 131 -6.02 -23.73 -9.74
N GLY A 132 -6.35 -24.76 -8.95
CA GLY A 132 -7.64 -25.44 -9.07
C GLY A 132 -8.83 -24.49 -8.85
N CYS A 133 -8.72 -23.60 -7.86
CA CYS A 133 -9.61 -22.45 -7.68
C CYS A 133 -8.91 -21.19 -8.22
N ALA A 134 -9.16 -20.85 -9.48
CA ALA A 134 -8.50 -19.74 -10.16
C ALA A 134 -9.27 -18.42 -10.09
N CYS A 135 -9.74 -18.04 -8.89
CA CYS A 135 -10.35 -16.73 -8.69
C CYS A 135 -9.34 -15.59 -8.87
N CYS A 136 -8.10 -15.75 -8.40
CA CYS A 136 -7.10 -14.68 -8.37
C CYS A 136 -6.69 -14.16 -9.76
N PRO A 137 -6.24 -14.99 -10.72
CA PRO A 137 -5.73 -14.50 -12.01
C PRO A 137 -6.72 -13.58 -12.78
N PRO A 138 -7.97 -14.00 -13.08
CA PRO A 138 -8.91 -13.12 -13.79
C PRO A 138 -9.34 -11.92 -12.93
N ASN A 139 -9.35 -12.03 -11.60
CA ASN A 139 -9.71 -10.94 -10.72
C ASN A 139 -8.66 -9.82 -10.71
N ILE A 140 -7.37 -10.17 -10.77
CA ILE A 140 -6.29 -9.20 -10.97
C ILE A 140 -6.44 -8.54 -12.33
N HIS A 141 -6.60 -9.31 -13.41
CA HIS A 141 -6.68 -8.76 -14.77
C HIS A 141 -7.82 -7.76 -14.93
N ARG A 142 -9.03 -8.07 -14.43
CA ARG A 142 -10.16 -7.11 -14.48
C ARG A 142 -9.87 -5.84 -13.66
N THR A 143 -9.14 -5.97 -12.55
CA THR A 143 -8.81 -4.84 -11.68
C THR A 143 -7.79 -3.92 -12.37
N LEU A 144 -6.71 -4.48 -12.91
CA LEU A 144 -5.69 -3.73 -13.64
C LEU A 144 -6.26 -3.05 -14.88
N ALA A 145 -7.11 -3.74 -15.64
CA ALA A 145 -7.78 -3.16 -16.81
C ALA A 145 -8.72 -1.99 -16.46
N ALA A 146 -9.27 -1.98 -15.23
CA ALA A 146 -10.17 -0.93 -14.76
C ALA A 146 -9.45 0.25 -14.07
N LEU A 147 -8.13 0.19 -13.87
CA LEU A 147 -7.36 1.21 -13.13
C LEU A 147 -7.59 2.66 -13.58
N PRO A 148 -7.66 2.99 -14.89
CA PRO A 148 -7.92 4.36 -15.32
C PRO A 148 -9.22 4.95 -14.75
N GLY A 149 -10.23 4.11 -14.52
CA GLY A 149 -11.52 4.51 -13.95
C GLY A 149 -11.49 4.84 -12.46
N TYR A 150 -10.40 4.54 -11.75
CA TYR A 150 -10.23 4.86 -10.33
C TYR A 150 -9.40 6.13 -10.10
N LEU A 151 -8.76 6.68 -11.13
CA LEU A 151 -7.88 7.86 -10.99
C LEU A 151 -8.66 9.10 -10.56
N TYR A 152 -9.88 9.26 -11.09
CA TYR A 152 -10.69 10.46 -10.94
C TYR A 152 -12.13 10.14 -10.56
N SER A 153 -12.81 11.11 -9.94
CA SER A 153 -14.28 11.11 -9.83
C SER A 153 -14.81 12.52 -10.05
N LEU A 154 -16.10 12.61 -10.37
CA LEU A 154 -16.77 13.86 -10.69
C LEU A 154 -17.92 14.10 -9.70
N SER A 155 -18.11 15.36 -9.34
CA SER A 155 -19.35 15.87 -8.76
C SER A 155 -19.83 17.04 -9.62
N ASP A 156 -20.87 17.77 -9.19
CA ASP A 156 -21.48 18.88 -9.94
C ASP A 156 -20.45 19.87 -10.51
N GLU A 157 -19.48 20.28 -9.70
CA GLU A 157 -18.47 21.27 -10.12
C GLU A 157 -17.03 20.85 -9.79
N THR A 158 -16.82 19.62 -9.27
CA THR A 158 -15.49 19.19 -8.79
C THR A 158 -14.99 17.99 -9.54
N VAL A 159 -13.75 18.08 -10.02
CA VAL A 159 -12.94 16.93 -10.43
C VAL A 159 -12.06 16.53 -9.25
N TYR A 160 -12.29 15.34 -8.73
CA TYR A 160 -11.44 14.72 -7.71
C TYR A 160 -10.30 13.96 -8.39
N VAL A 161 -9.08 14.13 -7.90
CA VAL A 161 -7.88 13.37 -8.28
C VAL A 161 -7.52 12.47 -7.10
N HIS A 162 -7.82 11.18 -7.22
CA HIS A 162 -7.62 10.21 -6.15
C HIS A 162 -6.26 9.52 -6.27
N PHE A 163 -5.81 9.19 -7.47
CA PHE A 163 -4.53 8.53 -7.71
C PHE A 163 -3.65 9.34 -8.64
N TYR A 164 -2.34 9.26 -8.40
CA TYR A 164 -1.33 9.96 -9.18
C TYR A 164 -0.66 8.99 -10.15
N ALA A 165 -0.87 9.24 -11.44
CA ALA A 165 -0.23 8.56 -12.55
C ALA A 165 -0.09 9.57 -13.69
N SER A 166 0.88 9.36 -14.59
CA SER A 166 0.93 10.12 -15.82
C SER A 166 -0.29 9.76 -16.69
N SER A 167 -1.17 10.73 -16.94
CA SER A 167 -2.48 10.49 -17.56
C SER A 167 -3.07 11.74 -18.20
N GLU A 168 -4.07 11.54 -19.05
CA GLU A 168 -4.90 12.61 -19.62
C GLU A 168 -6.38 12.31 -19.34
N LEU A 169 -7.03 13.17 -18.55
CA LEU A 169 -8.47 13.14 -18.36
C LEU A 169 -9.12 14.02 -19.43
N ARG A 170 -10.12 13.49 -20.14
CA ARG A 170 -11.05 14.26 -20.97
C ARG A 170 -12.47 13.91 -20.55
N THR A 171 -13.20 14.88 -20.03
CA THR A 171 -14.52 14.66 -19.46
C THR A 171 -15.43 15.88 -19.62
N GLN A 172 -16.68 15.72 -19.20
CA GLN A 172 -17.66 16.79 -19.08
C GLN A 172 -18.25 16.75 -17.66
N LEU A 173 -18.32 17.90 -16.99
CA LEU A 173 -19.04 18.04 -15.72
C LEU A 173 -20.56 17.96 -15.96
N PRO A 174 -21.37 17.67 -14.93
CA PRO A 174 -22.83 17.56 -15.07
C PRO A 174 -23.53 18.76 -15.71
N ASP A 175 -22.97 19.96 -15.58
CA ASP A 175 -23.48 21.20 -16.19
C ASP A 175 -23.14 21.37 -17.68
N GLY A 176 -22.35 20.45 -18.24
CA GLY A 176 -21.90 20.50 -19.63
C GLY A 176 -20.51 21.12 -19.84
N GLN A 177 -19.84 21.62 -18.79
CA GLN A 177 -18.49 22.18 -18.90
C GLN A 177 -17.50 21.08 -19.32
N ALA A 178 -16.86 21.27 -20.47
CA ALA A 178 -15.77 20.39 -20.90
C ALA A 178 -14.52 20.64 -20.04
N VAL A 179 -13.89 19.56 -19.59
CA VAL A 179 -12.68 19.61 -18.75
C VAL A 179 -11.64 18.65 -19.31
N GLN A 180 -10.41 19.15 -19.48
CA GLN A 180 -9.23 18.33 -19.76
C GLN A 180 -8.18 18.59 -18.70
N ILE A 181 -7.52 17.52 -18.22
CA ILE A 181 -6.43 17.63 -17.26
C ILE A 181 -5.31 16.68 -17.71
N GLN A 182 -4.13 17.24 -17.95
CA GLN A 182 -2.92 16.45 -18.15
C GLN A 182 -2.20 16.32 -16.81
N VAL A 183 -1.77 15.11 -16.46
CA VAL A 183 -0.98 14.84 -15.26
C VAL A 183 0.35 14.24 -15.70
N GLN A 184 1.45 14.77 -15.17
CA GLN A 184 2.79 14.26 -15.38
C GLN A 184 3.45 13.98 -14.03
N THR A 185 3.93 12.76 -13.85
CA THR A 185 4.61 12.31 -12.63
C THR A 185 5.33 10.97 -12.84
N ASP A 186 6.38 10.75 -12.04
CA ASP A 186 7.04 9.44 -11.88
C ASP A 186 6.56 8.71 -10.60
N TYR A 187 5.38 9.06 -10.08
CA TYR A 187 4.73 8.36 -8.98
C TYR A 187 4.58 6.85 -9.31
N PRO A 188 4.91 5.92 -8.38
CA PRO A 188 5.15 6.10 -6.95
C PRO A 188 6.62 6.35 -6.55
N TRP A 189 7.53 6.54 -7.51
CA TRP A 189 8.95 6.73 -7.22
C TRP A 189 9.30 8.17 -6.85
N SER A 190 8.63 9.12 -7.48
CA SER A 190 8.69 10.55 -7.15
C SER A 190 7.37 11.04 -6.57
N GLY A 191 7.45 12.00 -5.65
CA GLY A 191 6.29 12.72 -5.14
C GLY A 191 5.99 14.01 -5.88
N GLU A 192 6.72 14.30 -6.96
CA GLU A 192 6.49 15.48 -7.80
C GLU A 192 5.39 15.18 -8.82
N ILE A 193 4.29 15.92 -8.74
CA ILE A 193 3.14 15.81 -9.64
C ILE A 193 2.83 17.18 -10.24
N THR A 194 2.80 17.25 -11.56
CA THR A 194 2.37 18.45 -12.30
C THR A 194 1.05 18.17 -12.99
N LEU A 195 0.06 19.03 -12.77
CA LEU A 195 -1.21 19.01 -13.49
C LEU A 195 -1.35 20.26 -14.35
N ARG A 196 -1.85 20.08 -15.57
CA ARG A 196 -2.22 21.14 -16.52
C ARG A 196 -3.72 21.05 -16.83
N PRO A 197 -4.55 21.77 -16.07
CA PRO A 197 -5.99 21.88 -16.34
C PRO A 197 -6.28 22.75 -17.56
N SER A 198 -7.36 22.44 -18.28
CA SER A 198 -7.91 23.28 -19.35
C SER A 198 -8.65 24.49 -18.79
N ALA A 199 -8.80 25.54 -19.61
CA ALA A 199 -9.61 26.69 -19.24
C ALA A 199 -11.06 26.34 -18.84
N GLY A 200 -11.62 27.10 -17.91
CA GLY A 200 -13.01 27.00 -17.45
C GLY A 200 -13.17 27.11 -15.94
N ARG A 201 -14.42 27.26 -15.48
CA ARG A 201 -14.74 27.40 -14.05
C ARG A 201 -15.08 26.06 -13.41
N TYR A 202 -14.22 25.55 -12.56
CA TYR A 202 -14.47 24.32 -11.80
C TYR A 202 -13.53 24.18 -10.60
N ARG A 203 -13.83 23.21 -9.74
CA ARG A 203 -13.02 22.81 -8.60
C ARG A 203 -12.10 21.64 -8.97
N LEU A 204 -10.85 21.73 -8.54
CA LEU A 204 -9.94 20.58 -8.49
C LEU A 204 -9.74 20.17 -7.04
N ALA A 205 -10.02 18.91 -6.72
CA ALA A 205 -9.79 18.34 -5.41
C ALA A 205 -8.65 17.32 -5.50
N LEU A 206 -7.48 17.67 -4.95
CA LEU A 206 -6.28 16.81 -4.98
C LEU A 206 -6.16 16.06 -3.66
N ARG A 207 -6.06 14.72 -3.69
CA ARG A 207 -5.81 13.95 -2.47
C ARG A 207 -4.42 14.25 -1.91
N ILE A 208 -4.34 14.65 -0.66
CA ILE A 208 -3.09 14.73 0.08
C ILE A 208 -2.99 13.45 0.92
N PRO A 209 -2.15 12.45 0.55
CA PRO A 209 -2.11 11.18 1.26
C PRO A 209 -1.73 11.36 2.74
N ALA A 210 -2.30 10.57 3.64
CA ALA A 210 -2.01 10.68 5.08
C ALA A 210 -0.53 10.49 5.44
N TRP A 211 0.24 9.76 4.62
CA TRP A 211 1.67 9.56 4.81
C TRP A 211 2.53 10.76 4.38
N ALA A 212 1.98 11.70 3.59
CA ALA A 212 2.75 12.78 2.98
C ALA A 212 2.87 14.02 3.88
N SER A 213 3.48 13.84 5.06
CA SER A 213 3.77 14.98 5.96
C SER A 213 4.70 15.99 5.29
N GLY A 214 4.34 17.27 5.32
CA GLY A 214 5.07 18.35 4.66
C GLY A 214 4.75 18.50 3.16
N ALA A 215 3.63 17.96 2.70
CA ALA A 215 3.16 18.20 1.34
C ALA A 215 3.07 19.69 1.00
N GLU A 216 3.48 20.06 -0.21
CA GLU A 216 3.37 21.42 -0.73
C GLU A 216 2.52 21.42 -1.99
N LEU A 217 1.54 22.33 -2.06
CA LEU A 217 0.76 22.59 -3.25
C LEU A 217 1.04 24.00 -3.74
N ARG A 218 1.35 24.14 -5.04
CA ARG A 218 1.55 25.42 -5.69
C ARG A 218 0.69 25.53 -6.93
N ILE A 219 0.22 26.75 -7.17
CA ILE A 219 -0.62 27.11 -8.29
C ILE A 219 0.01 28.32 -8.95
N ASN A 220 0.51 28.16 -10.18
CA ASN A 220 1.25 29.20 -10.88
C ASN A 220 2.38 29.81 -10.01
N GLY A 221 3.01 28.99 -9.18
CA GLY A 221 4.06 29.38 -8.22
C GLY A 221 3.56 29.86 -6.85
N GLU A 222 2.27 30.14 -6.66
CA GLU A 222 1.70 30.58 -5.39
C GLU A 222 1.32 29.39 -4.49
N SER A 223 1.71 29.43 -3.22
CA SER A 223 1.46 28.33 -2.27
C SER A 223 0.00 28.28 -1.83
N VAL A 224 -0.53 27.05 -1.70
CA VAL A 224 -1.86 26.76 -1.16
C VAL A 224 -1.71 25.84 0.03
N ASP A 225 -2.38 26.18 1.13
CA ASP A 225 -2.36 25.38 2.35
C ASP A 225 -2.99 24.00 2.12
N VAL A 226 -2.30 22.97 2.60
CA VAL A 226 -2.72 21.57 2.49
C VAL A 226 -2.47 20.82 3.80
N ALA A 227 -3.26 19.77 4.03
CA ALA A 227 -3.12 18.92 5.20
C ALA A 227 -3.06 17.44 4.79
N PRO A 228 -2.13 16.63 5.35
CA PRO A 228 -2.13 15.18 5.14
C PRO A 228 -3.46 14.53 5.52
N GLY A 229 -3.90 13.55 4.73
CA GLY A 229 -5.15 12.82 4.96
C GLY A 229 -6.39 13.63 4.60
N SER A 230 -6.30 14.52 3.63
CA SER A 230 -7.40 15.39 3.20
C SER A 230 -7.47 15.55 1.68
N TYR A 231 -8.49 16.26 1.19
CA TYR A 231 -8.54 16.78 -0.17
C TYR A 231 -8.26 18.28 -0.15
N ALA A 232 -7.25 18.72 -0.90
CA ALA A 232 -7.01 20.13 -1.18
C ALA A 232 -7.95 20.57 -2.31
N VAL A 233 -9.00 21.31 -1.97
CA VAL A 233 -10.02 21.76 -2.92
C VAL A 233 -9.73 23.19 -3.37
N VAL A 234 -9.46 23.34 -4.66
CA VAL A 234 -9.18 24.64 -5.28
C VAL A 234 -10.29 24.99 -6.26
N GLN A 235 -10.99 26.09 -6.00
CA GLN A 235 -11.98 26.65 -6.92
C GLN A 235 -11.39 27.83 -7.68
N ARG A 236 -11.47 27.81 -9.02
CA ARG A 236 -10.95 28.88 -9.87
C ARG A 236 -11.63 28.93 -11.24
N GLU A 237 -11.52 30.10 -11.87
CA GLU A 237 -11.60 30.26 -13.33
C GLU A 237 -10.23 29.91 -13.94
N TRP A 238 -10.06 28.67 -14.39
CA TRP A 238 -8.80 28.17 -14.93
C TRP A 238 -8.53 28.79 -16.29
N GLN A 239 -7.27 29.06 -16.58
CA GLN A 239 -6.81 29.56 -17.88
C GLN A 239 -5.85 28.57 -18.53
N ASP A 240 -5.80 28.59 -19.86
CA ASP A 240 -4.80 27.80 -20.59
C ASP A 240 -3.39 28.25 -20.18
N GLY A 241 -2.56 27.28 -19.78
CA GLY A 241 -1.23 27.52 -19.24
C GLY A 241 -1.14 27.50 -17.72
N ASP A 242 -2.27 27.49 -17.00
CA ASP A 242 -2.28 27.26 -15.56
C ASP A 242 -1.57 25.94 -15.23
N THR A 243 -0.77 25.98 -14.16
CA THR A 243 -0.03 24.83 -13.67
C THR A 243 -0.31 24.62 -12.19
N VAL A 244 -0.58 23.37 -11.83
CA VAL A 244 -0.71 22.92 -10.44
C VAL A 244 0.46 21.99 -10.16
N GLU A 245 1.25 22.30 -9.14
CA GLU A 245 2.43 21.54 -8.75
C GLU A 245 2.20 21.02 -7.33
N LEU A 246 2.20 19.71 -7.17
CA LEU A 246 2.08 19.04 -5.89
C LEU A 246 3.38 18.28 -5.61
N SER A 247 4.03 18.62 -4.50
CA SER A 247 5.17 17.87 -3.97
C SER A 247 4.73 17.08 -2.74
N LEU A 248 4.88 15.76 -2.81
CA LEU A 248 4.60 14.82 -1.72
C LEU A 248 5.93 14.27 -1.19
N PRO A 249 6.42 14.69 -0.01
CA PRO A 249 7.70 14.23 0.51
C PRO A 249 7.77 12.70 0.67
N MET A 250 8.54 12.04 -0.20
CA MET A 250 8.71 10.58 -0.21
C MET A 250 9.76 10.12 0.82
N GLN A 251 9.49 10.37 2.10
CA GLN A 251 10.38 9.99 3.20
C GLN A 251 10.39 8.47 3.41
N ILE A 252 11.53 7.94 3.85
CA ILE A 252 11.62 6.55 4.34
C ILE A 252 11.09 6.55 5.78
N GLU A 253 10.08 5.71 6.03
CA GLU A 253 9.41 5.62 7.31
C GLU A 253 9.63 4.25 7.95
N LEU A 254 9.87 4.26 9.26
CA LEU A 254 9.82 3.07 10.10
C LEU A 254 8.40 2.91 10.65
N ILE A 255 7.67 1.94 10.12
CA ILE A 255 6.32 1.61 10.54
C ILE A 255 6.37 0.71 11.78
N ARG A 256 5.61 1.07 12.81
CA ARG A 256 5.38 0.26 14.02
C ARG A 256 3.91 -0.15 14.07
N ALA A 257 3.65 -1.41 14.36
CA ALA A 257 2.29 -1.89 14.58
C ALA A 257 1.73 -1.39 15.92
N ASN A 258 0.40 -1.39 16.04
CA ASN A 258 -0.25 -1.25 17.35
C ASN A 258 0.28 -2.36 18.29
N PRO A 259 0.61 -2.09 19.56
CA PRO A 259 1.19 -3.09 20.47
C PRO A 259 0.29 -4.30 20.76
N ARG A 260 -1.01 -4.21 20.42
CA ARG A 260 -1.95 -5.35 20.46
C ARG A 260 -1.74 -6.35 19.34
N VAL A 261 -1.05 -5.97 18.25
CA VAL A 261 -0.59 -6.91 17.23
C VAL A 261 0.63 -7.62 17.78
N GLU A 262 0.42 -8.81 18.34
CA GLU A 262 1.44 -9.49 19.14
C GLU A 262 2.66 -9.90 18.31
N GLU A 263 2.41 -10.37 17.07
CA GLU A 263 3.44 -10.79 16.11
C GLU A 263 4.45 -9.67 15.83
N ASP A 264 3.98 -8.43 15.73
CA ASP A 264 4.76 -7.27 15.29
C ASP A 264 5.17 -6.33 16.43
N ARG A 265 4.84 -6.67 17.69
CA ARG A 265 4.97 -5.78 18.86
C ARG A 265 6.39 -5.20 19.00
N SER A 266 7.40 -6.02 18.74
CA SER A 266 8.83 -5.66 18.79
C SER A 266 9.46 -5.51 17.41
N GLY A 267 8.65 -5.42 16.35
CA GLY A 267 9.11 -5.31 14.97
C GLY A 267 8.97 -3.91 14.40
N GLY A 268 9.60 -3.72 13.25
CA GLY A 268 9.41 -2.59 12.36
C GLY A 268 9.35 -3.03 10.89
N ALA A 269 8.63 -2.27 10.08
CA ALA A 269 8.59 -2.42 8.63
C ALA A 269 9.02 -1.10 7.95
N ILE A 270 9.59 -1.19 6.76
CA ILE A 270 10.00 0.01 5.99
C ILE A 270 8.94 0.35 4.96
N ARG A 271 8.58 1.63 4.88
CA ARG A 271 7.71 2.20 3.85
C ARG A 271 8.37 3.43 3.24
N ARG A 272 8.11 3.68 1.94
CA ARG A 272 8.39 4.97 1.30
C ARG A 272 7.22 5.32 0.39
N GLY A 273 6.55 6.43 0.69
CA GLY A 273 5.30 6.77 0.01
C GLY A 273 4.24 5.67 0.20
N PRO A 274 3.57 5.22 -0.87
CA PRO A 274 2.57 4.17 -0.77
C PRO A 274 3.16 2.75 -0.73
N VAL A 275 4.48 2.59 -0.92
CA VAL A 275 5.13 1.30 -1.13
C VAL A 275 5.75 0.79 0.17
N VAL A 276 5.32 -0.40 0.59
CA VAL A 276 5.92 -1.19 1.67
C VAL A 276 7.08 -2.01 1.10
N PHE A 277 8.14 -2.15 1.87
CA PHE A 277 9.37 -2.82 1.47
C PHE A 277 9.59 -4.12 2.25
N CYS A 278 10.32 -5.06 1.64
CA CYS A 278 10.75 -6.32 2.25
C CYS A 278 12.20 -6.65 1.90
N VAL A 279 12.80 -7.55 2.68
CA VAL A 279 14.10 -8.18 2.34
C VAL A 279 13.84 -9.56 1.77
N GLU A 280 14.51 -9.91 0.68
CA GLU A 280 14.56 -11.28 0.14
C GLU A 280 15.94 -11.91 0.37
N GLN A 281 15.98 -13.23 0.53
CA GLN A 281 17.22 -14.00 0.73
C GLN A 281 18.27 -13.73 -0.37
N VAL A 282 17.84 -13.49 -1.60
CA VAL A 282 18.73 -13.22 -2.75
C VAL A 282 19.53 -11.92 -2.60
N ASP A 283 19.02 -10.94 -1.84
CA ASP A 283 19.72 -9.69 -1.56
C ASP A 283 20.64 -9.79 -0.32
N ALA A 284 20.62 -10.93 0.38
CA ALA A 284 21.42 -11.19 1.57
C ALA A 284 21.90 -12.66 1.64
N PRO A 285 22.66 -13.15 0.64
CA PRO A 285 22.94 -14.59 0.47
C PRO A 285 23.69 -15.24 1.64
N ASP A 286 24.52 -14.48 2.35
CA ASP A 286 25.34 -14.96 3.48
C ASP A 286 24.68 -14.73 4.85
N VAL A 287 23.41 -14.29 4.87
CA VAL A 287 22.68 -13.95 6.10
C VAL A 287 21.40 -14.78 6.18
N ASN A 288 21.19 -15.44 7.30
CA ASN A 288 19.89 -16.01 7.62
C ASN A 288 18.93 -14.87 8.00
N LEU A 289 17.85 -14.69 7.25
CA LEU A 289 16.87 -13.61 7.51
C LEU A 289 16.19 -13.73 8.88
N MET A 290 16.23 -14.90 9.52
CA MET A 290 15.76 -15.07 10.90
C MET A 290 16.63 -14.35 11.93
N ASP A 291 17.92 -14.16 11.61
CA ASP A 291 18.89 -13.48 12.46
C ASP A 291 19.02 -11.98 12.13
N LEU A 292 18.22 -11.47 11.18
CA LEU A 292 18.24 -10.09 10.72
C LEU A 292 17.32 -9.20 11.55
N TYR A 293 17.85 -8.04 11.95
CA TYR A 293 17.19 -7.01 12.75
C TYR A 293 17.31 -5.66 12.04
N LEU A 294 16.28 -4.82 12.22
CA LEU A 294 16.24 -3.46 11.68
C LEU A 294 16.87 -2.51 12.70
N PRO A 295 17.74 -1.57 12.30
CA PRO A 295 18.35 -0.63 13.25
C PRO A 295 17.28 0.28 13.88
N GLN A 296 17.42 0.62 15.17
CA GLN A 296 16.48 1.53 15.84
C GLN A 296 16.38 2.91 15.16
N HIS A 297 17.47 3.35 14.52
CA HIS A 297 17.54 4.59 13.76
C HIS A 297 17.72 4.30 12.27
N ILE A 298 16.78 4.78 11.45
CA ILE A 298 16.77 4.57 9.99
C ILE A 298 17.39 5.73 9.19
N GLY A 299 18.03 6.71 9.85
CA GLY A 299 18.57 7.91 9.18
C GLY A 299 19.71 7.64 8.19
N GLY A 300 20.31 6.44 8.24
CA GLY A 300 21.31 5.98 7.27
C GLY A 300 20.73 5.25 6.05
N LEU A 301 19.42 5.00 6.01
CA LEU A 301 18.78 4.35 4.87
C LEU A 301 18.63 5.33 3.70
N GLN A 302 18.85 4.83 2.48
CA GLN A 302 18.78 5.63 1.27
C GLN A 302 17.88 4.97 0.24
N ALA A 303 17.07 5.78 -0.44
CA ALA A 303 16.27 5.34 -1.56
C ALA A 303 17.08 5.45 -2.85
N VAL A 304 17.18 4.35 -3.61
CA VAL A 304 17.96 4.29 -4.85
C VAL A 304 17.10 3.69 -5.96
N TYR A 305 16.92 4.43 -7.05
CA TYR A 305 16.25 3.92 -8.24
C TYR A 305 17.18 2.98 -9.02
N GLU A 306 16.73 1.74 -9.23
CA GLU A 306 17.48 0.65 -9.86
C GLU A 306 16.77 0.25 -11.17
N PRO A 307 17.10 0.87 -12.32
CA PRO A 307 16.35 0.72 -13.56
C PRO A 307 16.41 -0.69 -14.18
N SER A 308 17.46 -1.46 -13.87
CA SER A 308 17.65 -2.83 -14.38
C SER A 308 17.14 -3.92 -13.43
N LEU A 309 16.76 -3.56 -12.20
CA LEU A 309 16.27 -4.51 -11.21
C LEU A 309 14.74 -4.54 -11.25
N LEU A 310 14.16 -5.73 -11.40
CA LEU A 310 12.71 -5.97 -11.21
C LEU A 310 11.82 -5.00 -12.04
N GLY A 311 12.23 -4.71 -13.27
CA GLY A 311 11.48 -3.83 -14.19
C GLY A 311 11.60 -2.33 -13.89
N GLY A 312 12.55 -1.93 -13.03
CA GLY A 312 12.76 -0.53 -12.64
C GLY A 312 12.02 -0.20 -11.35
N VAL A 313 12.74 -0.29 -10.23
CA VAL A 313 12.16 -0.06 -8.89
C VAL A 313 13.04 0.88 -8.08
N VAL A 314 12.43 1.63 -7.16
CA VAL A 314 13.19 2.19 -6.03
C VAL A 314 13.44 1.08 -5.02
N THR A 315 14.68 0.94 -4.60
CA THR A 315 15.10 0.10 -3.47
C THR A 315 15.46 0.98 -2.27
N ILE A 316 15.39 0.41 -1.07
CA ILE A 316 15.99 1.04 0.11
C ILE A 316 17.28 0.29 0.41
N VAL A 317 18.38 0.99 0.61
CA VAL A 317 19.69 0.41 0.94
C VAL A 317 20.24 1.03 2.21
N GLY A 318 20.95 0.23 3.01
CA GLY A 318 21.63 0.72 4.21
C GLY A 318 22.00 -0.39 5.18
N SER A 319 22.48 0.02 6.36
CA SER A 319 22.92 -0.91 7.40
C SER A 319 21.74 -1.58 8.12
N ALA A 320 21.83 -2.87 8.33
CA ALA A 320 20.99 -3.71 9.19
C ALA A 320 21.87 -4.45 10.21
N LEU A 321 21.25 -5.10 11.19
CA LEU A 321 21.96 -5.84 12.24
C LEU A 321 21.74 -7.34 12.07
N VAL A 322 22.80 -8.13 12.16
CA VAL A 322 22.72 -9.61 12.16
C VAL A 322 23.14 -10.14 13.53
N ASP A 323 22.35 -11.07 14.08
CA ASP A 323 22.74 -11.79 15.28
C ASP A 323 23.92 -12.72 14.99
N THR A 324 25.02 -12.53 15.70
CA THR A 324 26.26 -13.31 15.56
C THR A 324 26.34 -14.45 16.57
N VAL A 325 25.37 -14.57 17.47
CA VAL A 325 25.29 -15.68 18.41
C VAL A 325 24.94 -16.96 17.63
N ALA A 326 25.70 -18.05 17.83
CA ALA A 326 25.47 -19.33 17.17
C ALA A 326 24.19 -20.03 17.69
N ARG A 327 23.01 -19.56 17.25
CA ARG A 327 21.70 -20.02 17.73
C ARG A 327 21.47 -21.52 17.55
N GLU A 328 21.99 -22.09 16.47
CA GLU A 328 21.89 -23.54 16.19
C GLU A 328 22.62 -24.42 17.22
N GLN A 329 23.59 -23.86 17.95
CA GLN A 329 24.35 -24.57 18.99
C GLN A 329 23.76 -24.39 20.38
N GLN A 330 22.72 -23.56 20.54
CA GLN A 330 22.09 -23.31 21.83
C GLN A 330 21.00 -24.35 22.12
N PRO A 331 20.79 -24.70 23.41
CA PRO A 331 19.62 -25.48 23.80
C PRO A 331 18.33 -24.74 23.40
N LEU A 332 17.30 -25.50 23.04
CA LEU A 332 16.00 -24.94 22.64
C LEU A 332 15.36 -24.05 23.72
N TYR A 333 15.57 -24.39 25.00
CA TYR A 333 15.07 -23.63 26.15
C TYR A 333 16.14 -23.52 27.23
N VAL A 334 16.30 -22.32 27.81
CA VAL A 334 17.19 -22.05 28.94
C VAL A 334 16.48 -21.14 29.97
N PRO A 335 16.81 -21.21 31.27
CA PRO A 335 16.37 -20.21 32.24
C PRO A 335 16.80 -18.81 31.79
N ALA A 336 16.00 -17.78 32.08
CA ALA A 336 16.29 -16.40 31.68
C ALA A 336 17.68 -15.91 32.15
N SER A 337 18.16 -16.39 33.30
CA SER A 337 19.50 -16.11 33.82
C SER A 337 20.65 -16.68 32.98
N GLN A 338 20.36 -17.61 32.07
CA GLN A 338 21.31 -18.25 31.15
C GLN A 338 21.07 -17.83 29.68
N TYR A 339 20.05 -17.00 29.43
CA TYR A 339 19.77 -16.51 28.09
C TYR A 339 20.90 -15.61 27.59
N THR A 340 21.45 -15.96 26.43
CA THR A 340 22.46 -15.12 25.77
C THR A 340 21.73 -14.15 24.85
N PRO A 341 21.70 -12.84 25.15
CA PRO A 341 21.09 -11.86 24.27
C PRO A 341 21.83 -11.80 22.94
N PRO A 342 21.16 -11.36 21.86
CA PRO A 342 21.81 -11.20 20.57
C PRO A 342 23.06 -10.33 20.61
N ARG A 343 23.99 -10.60 19.71
CA ARG A 343 25.20 -9.78 19.50
C ARG A 343 25.25 -9.34 18.06
N TRP A 344 25.23 -8.04 17.84
CA TRP A 344 25.03 -7.49 16.51
C TRP A 344 26.34 -7.26 15.77
N ARG A 345 26.32 -7.58 14.48
CA ARG A 345 27.24 -7.01 13.49
C ARG A 345 26.44 -6.32 12.42
N GLU A 346 26.92 -5.16 11.99
CA GLU A 346 26.33 -4.45 10.87
C GLU A 346 26.56 -5.18 9.54
N VAL A 347 25.54 -5.16 8.69
CA VAL A 347 25.58 -5.65 7.32
C VAL A 347 24.79 -4.70 6.43
N ASN A 348 25.26 -4.46 5.21
CA ASN A 348 24.49 -3.71 4.23
C ASN A 348 23.41 -4.61 3.63
N ILE A 349 22.16 -4.15 3.65
CA ILE A 349 21.00 -4.84 3.09
C ILE A 349 20.33 -3.95 2.07
N ARG A 350 19.74 -4.60 1.07
CA ARG A 350 18.78 -4.00 0.15
C ARG A 350 17.39 -4.51 0.49
N TRP A 351 16.47 -3.58 0.69
CA TRP A 351 15.04 -3.84 0.69
C TRP A 351 14.46 -3.49 -0.68
N ILE A 352 13.57 -4.34 -1.18
CA ILE A 352 12.84 -4.15 -2.42
C ILE A 352 11.34 -3.90 -2.13
N PRO A 353 10.57 -3.31 -3.07
CA PRO A 353 9.13 -3.21 -2.93
C PRO A 353 8.48 -4.57 -2.67
N TYR A 354 7.56 -4.64 -1.71
CA TYR A 354 6.88 -5.88 -1.34
C TYR A 354 6.24 -6.55 -2.54
N TYR A 355 5.58 -5.81 -3.44
CA TYR A 355 4.94 -6.41 -4.61
C TYR A 355 5.91 -7.16 -5.53
N ALA A 356 7.19 -6.78 -5.54
CA ALA A 356 8.20 -7.29 -6.47
C ALA A 356 8.91 -8.58 -5.98
N TRP A 357 8.67 -9.01 -4.73
CA TRP A 357 9.21 -10.26 -4.21
C TRP A 357 8.78 -11.49 -5.02
N ALA A 358 9.48 -12.61 -4.87
CA ALA A 358 9.24 -13.89 -5.55
C ALA A 358 9.27 -13.82 -7.09
N ASN A 359 9.97 -12.83 -7.65
CA ASN A 359 10.31 -12.77 -9.09
C ASN A 359 11.75 -13.27 -9.37
N ARG A 360 12.50 -13.64 -8.32
CA ARG A 360 13.91 -14.05 -8.39
C ARG A 360 14.19 -15.41 -7.71
N GLY A 361 13.16 -16.23 -7.54
CA GLY A 361 13.22 -17.56 -6.93
C GLY A 361 12.48 -17.68 -5.59
N ALA A 362 12.28 -18.91 -5.11
CA ALA A 362 11.51 -19.25 -3.91
C ALA A 362 12.31 -19.11 -2.61
N GLY A 363 12.95 -17.95 -2.39
CA GLY A 363 13.76 -17.66 -1.21
C GLY A 363 12.94 -17.26 0.03
N ALA A 364 13.64 -17.11 1.16
CA ALA A 364 13.08 -16.48 2.34
C ALA A 364 12.79 -14.99 2.08
N MET A 365 11.79 -14.44 2.77
CA MET A 365 11.40 -13.03 2.66
C MET A 365 10.84 -12.54 4.00
N LYS A 366 11.10 -11.28 4.38
CA LYS A 366 10.49 -10.65 5.56
C LYS A 366 10.10 -9.19 5.29
N VAL A 367 8.87 -8.83 5.65
CA VAL A 367 8.39 -7.44 5.75
C VAL A 367 8.71 -6.85 7.11
N TRP A 368 8.34 -7.57 8.18
CA TRP A 368 8.61 -7.17 9.56
C TRP A 368 9.93 -7.76 10.05
N LEU A 369 10.80 -6.88 10.52
CA LEU A 369 12.06 -7.26 11.14
C LEU A 369 12.04 -6.85 12.61
N PRO A 370 12.57 -7.67 13.53
CA PRO A 370 12.70 -7.29 14.92
C PRO A 370 13.61 -6.07 15.07
N LEU A 371 13.31 -5.26 16.09
CA LEU A 371 14.15 -4.14 16.53
C LEU A 371 15.06 -4.62 17.68
N PRO A 372 16.27 -4.05 17.81
CA PRO A 372 17.25 -4.44 18.83
C PRO A 372 16.83 -4.11 20.27
#